data_AF-A0A8S3IR54-F1
#
_entry.id   AF-A0A8S3IR54-F1
#
_cell.length_a   1.000
_cell.length_b   1.000
_cell.length_c   1.000
_cell.angle_alpha   90.00
_cell.angle_beta   90.00
_cell.angle_gamma   90.00
#
_symmetry.space_group_name_H-M   'P 1'
#
loop_
_entity.id
_entity.type
_entity.pdbx_description
1 polymer ?
#
loop_
_entity_poly.entity_id
_entity_poly.type
_entity_poly.pdbx_seq_one_letter_code
_entity_poly.pdbx_strand_id
1 'polypeptide(L)'
;MPSDVEFRQLLIDLDDEMSNDERKRFIFLLGNDIPKRKRDEPLVDIFTILIDRGRISETNCNYLVELLERTKLTTLAYKVARYST
;
A
#
# COMPACT_ATOMS: atom_id res chain seq x y z
N MET A 1 -4.01 10.09 17.21
CA MET A 1 -3.51 9.94 15.83
C MET A 1 -2.71 8.67 15.81
N PRO A 2 -2.89 7.82 14.78
CA PRO A 2 -2.09 6.60 14.65
C PRO A 2 -0.61 6.96 14.63
N SER A 3 0.22 6.18 15.31
CA SER A 3 1.67 6.39 15.32
C SER A 3 2.30 5.89 14.02
N ASP A 4 3.45 6.47 13.63
CA ASP A 4 4.25 5.98 12.47
C ASP A 4 4.55 4.47 12.58
N VAL A 5 4.71 3.97 13.81
CA VAL A 5 4.95 2.54 14.08
C VAL A 5 3.74 1.68 13.72
N GLU A 6 2.53 2.09 14.13
CA GLU A 6 1.29 1.39 13.78
C GLU A 6 1.04 1.42 12.27
N PHE A 7 1.44 2.49 11.59
CA PHE A 7 1.27 2.62 10.14
C PHE A 7 2.20 1.65 9.40
N ARG A 8 3.47 1.60 9.81
CA ARG A 8 4.43 0.63 9.25
C ARG A 8 3.98 -0.81 9.48
N GLN A 9 3.42 -1.11 10.66
CA GLN A 9 2.88 -2.44 10.94
C GLN A 9 1.70 -2.77 10.01
N LEU A 10 0.77 -1.83 9.79
CA LEU A 10 -0.30 -2.01 8.82
C LEU A 10 0.23 -2.34 7.42
N LEU A 11 1.29 -1.66 6.97
CA LEU A 11 1.89 -1.89 5.65
C LEU A 11 2.55 -3.28 5.54
N ILE A 12 3.15 -3.77 6.62
CA ILE A 12 3.70 -5.13 6.70
C ILE A 12 2.57 -6.16 6.62
N ASP A 13 1.52 -5.99 7.42
CA ASP A 13 0.37 -6.88 7.41
C ASP A 13 -0.29 -6.94 6.03
N LEU A 14 -0.41 -5.79 5.35
CA LEU A 14 -0.93 -5.72 3.99
C LEU A 14 -0.09 -6.55 3.02
N ASP A 15 1.23 -6.45 3.11
CA ASP A 15 2.12 -7.25 2.27
C ASP A 15 1.84 -8.74 2.51
N ASP A 16 1.87 -9.19 3.76
CA ASP A 16 1.66 -10.59 4.16
C ASP A 16 0.28 -11.14 3.77
N GLU A 17 -0.78 -10.32 3.85
CA GLU A 17 -2.14 -10.72 3.49
C GLU A 17 -2.38 -10.77 1.96
N MET A 18 -1.52 -10.16 1.15
CA MET A 18 -1.65 -10.16 -0.32
C MET A 18 -0.97 -11.37 -0.96
N SER A 19 -1.73 -12.09 -1.78
CA SER A 19 -1.18 -13.14 -2.64
C SER A 19 -0.27 -12.56 -3.74
N ASN A 20 0.62 -13.39 -4.28
CA ASN A 20 1.54 -12.99 -5.35
C ASN A 20 0.84 -12.37 -6.58
N ASP A 21 -0.34 -12.86 -6.95
CA ASP A 21 -1.09 -12.33 -8.09
C ASP A 21 -1.75 -10.99 -7.79
N GLU A 22 -2.21 -10.79 -6.56
CA GLU A 22 -2.73 -9.51 -6.07
C GLU A 22 -1.62 -8.47 -5.98
N ARG A 23 -0.46 -8.83 -5.42
CA ARG A 23 0.75 -7.99 -5.41
C ARG A 23 1.11 -7.54 -6.82
N LYS A 24 1.20 -8.46 -7.78
CA LYS A 24 1.50 -8.11 -9.19
C LYS A 24 0.49 -7.13 -9.78
N ARG A 25 -0.81 -7.31 -9.54
CA ARG A 25 -1.86 -6.39 -9.99
C ARG A 25 -1.72 -5.02 -9.34
N PHE A 26 -1.45 -4.99 -8.04
CA PHE A 26 -1.23 -3.76 -7.29
C PHE A 26 -0.03 -2.97 -7.83
N ILE A 27 1.12 -3.64 -7.98
CA ILE A 27 2.35 -3.05 -8.54
C ILE A 27 2.14 -2.56 -9.97
N PHE A 28 1.35 -3.29 -10.76
CA PHE A 28 1.00 -2.85 -12.11
C PHE A 28 0.23 -1.53 -12.11
N LEU A 29 -0.73 -1.35 -11.18
CA LEU A 29 -1.50 -0.11 -11.05
C LEU A 29 -0.67 1.09 -10.59
N LEU A 30 0.41 0.85 -9.82
CA LEU A 30 1.36 1.90 -9.43
C LEU A 30 2.11 2.49 -10.64
N GLY A 31 2.11 1.81 -11.79
CA GLY A 31 2.50 2.40 -13.07
C GLY A 31 3.87 3.10 -13.03
N ASN A 32 3.86 4.42 -13.26
CA ASN A 32 5.06 5.28 -13.27
C ASN A 32 5.45 5.81 -11.88
N ASP A 33 4.64 5.59 -10.86
CA ASP A 33 4.99 5.97 -9.48
C ASP A 33 6.13 5.10 -8.92
N ILE A 34 6.47 3.98 -9.58
CA ILE A 34 7.58 3.11 -9.17
C ILE A 34 8.50 2.77 -10.36
N PRO A 35 9.83 2.94 -10.22
CA PRO A 35 10.79 2.53 -11.23
C PRO A 35 10.63 1.04 -11.57
N LYS A 36 10.73 0.68 -12.86
CA LYS A 36 10.57 -0.74 -13.30
C LYS A 36 11.44 -1.73 -12.53
N ARG A 37 12.68 -1.34 -12.20
CA ARG A 37 13.64 -2.13 -11.42
C ARG A 37 13.22 -2.44 -9.97
N LYS A 38 12.23 -1.72 -9.45
CA LYS A 38 11.72 -1.84 -8.06
C LYS A 38 10.39 -2.60 -7.99
N ARG A 39 9.88 -3.11 -9.12
CA ARG A 39 8.59 -3.82 -9.20
C ARG A 39 8.65 -5.27 -8.72
N ASP A 40 9.85 -5.83 -8.60
CA ASP A 40 10.07 -7.20 -8.10
C ASP A 40 10.51 -7.23 -6.62
N GLU A 41 10.56 -6.05 -5.98
CA GLU A 41 10.92 -5.91 -4.56
C GLU A 41 9.70 -6.23 -3.67
N PRO A 42 9.92 -6.52 -2.37
CA PRO A 42 8.85 -6.64 -1.39
C PRO A 42 7.91 -5.41 -1.40
N LEU A 43 6.62 -5.62 -1.16
CA LEU A 43 5.66 -4.53 -1.25
C LEU A 43 5.88 -3.47 -0.15
N VAL A 44 6.47 -3.86 0.98
CA VAL A 44 6.92 -2.94 2.04
C VAL A 44 7.95 -1.92 1.54
N ASP A 45 8.87 -2.31 0.65
CA ASP A 45 9.85 -1.39 0.05
C ASP A 45 9.16 -0.45 -0.94
N ILE A 46 8.16 -0.96 -1.66
CA ILE A 46 7.29 -0.18 -2.52
C ILE A 46 6.49 0.85 -1.72
N PHE A 47 5.91 0.48 -0.57
CA PHE A 47 5.22 1.42 0.29
C PHE A 47 6.15 2.50 0.83
N THR A 48 7.38 2.15 1.18
CA THR A 48 8.41 3.12 1.59
C THR A 48 8.64 4.17 0.49
N ILE A 49 8.73 3.75 -0.78
CA ILE A 49 8.86 4.69 -1.91
C ILE A 49 7.64 5.62 -2.01
N LEU A 50 6.43 5.12 -1.73
CA LEU A 50 5.22 5.94 -1.77
C LEU A 50 5.18 6.96 -0.61
N ILE A 51 5.67 6.58 0.57
CA ILE A 51 5.84 7.48 1.73
C ILE A 51 6.84 8.58 1.40
N ASP A 52 8.02 8.22 0.90
CA ASP A 52 9.08 9.16 0.54
C ASP A 52 8.64 10.17 -0.54
N ARG A 53 7.70 9.75 -1.40
CA ARG A 53 7.08 10.60 -2.43
C ARG A 53 5.86 11.39 -1.94
N GLY A 54 5.48 11.25 -0.67
CA GLY A 54 4.33 11.92 -0.06
C GLY A 54 2.98 11.46 -0.61
N ARG A 55 2.92 10.27 -1.23
CA ARG A 55 1.67 9.71 -1.77
C ARG A 55 0.78 9.11 -0.70
N ILE A 56 1.41 8.53 0.32
CA ILE A 56 0.74 7.93 1.48
C ILE A 56 1.44 8.36 2.76
N SER A 57 0.70 8.44 3.86
CA SER A 57 1.22 8.66 5.22
C SER A 57 0.23 8.10 6.23
N GLU A 58 0.61 8.08 7.51
CA GLU A 58 -0.23 7.68 8.64
C GLU A 58 -1.52 8.52 8.78
N THR A 59 -1.54 9.71 8.18
CA THR A 59 -2.71 10.62 8.14
C THR A 59 -3.38 10.70 6.77
N ASN A 60 -2.79 10.10 5.73
CA ASN A 60 -3.30 10.12 4.37
C ASN A 60 -3.15 8.75 3.70
N CYS A 61 -4.17 7.92 3.86
CA CYS A 61 -4.23 6.58 3.27
C CYS A 61 -5.10 6.50 2.00
N ASN A 62 -5.70 7.61 1.56
CA ASN A 62 -6.72 7.62 0.50
C ASN A 62 -6.22 7.01 -0.81
N TYR A 63 -4.98 7.34 -1.19
CA TYR A 63 -4.36 6.79 -2.40
C TYR A 63 -4.17 5.27 -2.31
N LEU A 64 -3.80 4.76 -1.13
CA LEU A 64 -3.66 3.32 -0.89
C LEU A 64 -5.03 2.60 -0.96
N VAL A 65 -6.05 3.18 -0.34
CA VAL A 65 -7.44 2.66 -0.40
C VAL A 65 -7.92 2.56 -1.84
N GLU A 66 -7.77 3.64 -2.63
CA GLU A 66 -8.19 3.67 -4.04
C GLU A 66 -7.50 2.57 -4.87
N LEU A 67 -6.19 2.37 -4.69
CA LEU A 67 -5.45 1.32 -5.39
C LEU A 67 -5.93 -0.07 -5.00
N LEU A 68 -6.15 -0.33 -3.71
CA LEU A 68 -6.65 -1.62 -3.22
C LEU A 68 -8.05 -1.91 -3.78
N GLU A 69 -8.96 -0.93 -3.79
CA GLU A 69 -10.29 -1.08 -4.39
C GLU A 69 -10.20 -1.43 -5.89
N ARG A 70 -9.30 -0.76 -6.63
CA ARG A 70 -9.08 -1.04 -8.07
C ARG A 70 -8.53 -2.43 -8.33
N THR A 71 -7.78 -3.01 -7.39
CA THR A 71 -7.34 -4.42 -7.46
C THR A 71 -8.40 -5.43 -7.01
N LYS A 72 -9.58 -4.96 -6.57
CA LYS A 72 -10.63 -5.76 -5.93
C LYS A 72 -10.25 -6.34 -4.57
N LEU A 73 -9.22 -5.80 -3.92
CA LEU A 73 -8.82 -6.11 -2.55
C LEU A 73 -9.68 -5.33 -1.53
N THR A 74 -11.00 -5.48 -1.61
CA THR A 74 -11.95 -4.67 -0.85
C THR A 74 -11.83 -4.84 0.66
N THR A 75 -11.48 -6.04 1.15
CA THR A 75 -11.23 -6.29 2.57
C THR A 75 -10.02 -5.50 3.08
N LEU A 76 -8.93 -5.50 2.31
CA LEU A 76 -7.71 -4.75 2.66
C LEU A 76 -7.95 -3.25 2.57
N ALA A 77 -8.69 -2.79 1.55
CA ALA A 77 -9.10 -1.39 1.43
C ALA A 77 -9.89 -0.92 2.65
N TYR A 78 -10.83 -1.74 3.13
CA TYR A 78 -11.61 -1.44 4.34
C TYR A 78 -10.74 -1.38 5.60
N LYS A 79 -9.77 -2.31 5.76
CA LYS A 79 -8.80 -2.30 6.88
C LYS A 79 -8.01 -0.98 6.89
N VAL A 80 -7.51 -0.56 5.73
CA VAL A 80 -6.75 0.69 5.58
C VAL A 80 -7.61 1.93 5.81
N ALA A 81 -8.83 1.96 5.29
CA ALA A 81 -9.73 3.10 5.49
C ALA A 81 -10.07 3.32 6.98
N ARG A 82 -10.29 2.22 7.71
CA ARG A 82 -10.53 2.27 9.16
C ARG A 82 -9.33 2.71 9.99
N TYR A 83 -8.12 2.54 9.48
CA TYR A 83 -6.91 2.97 10.18
C TYR A 83 -6.83 4.51 10.31
N SER A 84 -7.27 5.23 9.27
CA SER A 84 -7.22 6.70 9.22
C SER A 84 -8.48 7.42 9.73
N THR A 85 -9.49 6.67 10.23
CA THR A 85 -10.76 7.22 10.75
C THR A 85 -10.77 7.19 12.27
#